data_AF-A0A1H9G9E3-F1
#
_entry.id   AF-A0A1H9G9E3-F1
#
_cell.length_a   1.000
_cell.length_b   1.000
_cell.length_c   1.000
_cell.angle_alpha   90.00
_cell.angle_beta   90.00
_cell.angle_gamma   90.00
#
_symmetry.space_group_name_H-M   'P 1'
#
loop_
_entity.id
_entity.type
_entity.pdbx_description
1 polymer ?
#
loop_
_entity_poly.entity_id
_entity_poly.type
_entity_poly.pdbx_seq_one_letter_code
_entity_poly.pdbx_strand_id
1 'polypeptide(L)' 'MRRGFRVPFSTGSTTALPTDPTRSFDTFTQAADENADPRVRAGIHFRFSTDRGQALGREVGAYLVEHELRPR' A
#
# COMPACT_ATOMS: atom_id res chain seq x y z
N MET A 1 6.36 -5.00 20.97
CA MET A 1 6.75 -4.15 19.82
C MET A 1 7.25 -5.06 18.71
N ARG A 2 6.40 -5.42 17.74
CA ARG A 2 6.80 -6.34 16.66
C ARG A 2 7.78 -5.60 15.73
N ARG A 3 8.97 -6.15 15.52
CA ARG A 3 9.96 -5.62 14.57
C ARG A 3 9.27 -5.46 13.20
N GLY A 4 9.26 -4.26 12.65
CA GLY A 4 8.71 -4.00 11.33
C GLY A 4 9.46 -4.85 10.31
N PHE A 5 8.74 -5.76 9.64
CA PHE A 5 9.33 -6.63 8.61
C PHE A 5 9.75 -5.74 7.43
N ARG A 6 11.07 -5.60 7.22
CA ARG A 6 11.66 -4.95 6.06
C ARG A 6 11.81 -5.99 4.95
N VAL A 7 10.98 -5.86 3.92
CA VAL A 7 11.05 -6.65 2.69
C VAL A 7 11.20 -5.64 1.57
N PRO A 8 12.44 -5.26 1.21
CA PRO A 8 12.65 -4.29 0.16
C PRO A 8 12.22 -4.87 -1.18
N PHE A 9 11.54 -4.06 -1.98
CA PHE A 9 11.09 -4.44 -3.31
C PHE A 9 10.98 -3.23 -4.24
N SER A 10 10.96 -3.52 -5.54
CA SER A 10 10.77 -2.51 -6.58
C SER A 10 9.62 -2.89 -7.49
N THR A 11 8.93 -1.89 -8.03
CA THR A 11 7.84 -2.06 -8.99
C THR A 11 7.89 -0.97 -10.04
N GLY A 12 7.66 -1.35 -11.29
CA GLY A 12 7.52 -0.44 -12.42
C GLY A 12 6.05 -0.26 -12.80
N SER A 13 5.74 0.85 -13.47
CA SER A 13 4.39 1.10 -14.01
C SER A 13 4.49 1.45 -15.49
N THR A 14 3.89 0.60 -16.32
CA THR A 14 3.83 0.72 -17.79
C THR A 14 3.07 1.95 -18.29
N THR A 15 2.40 2.66 -17.39
CA THR A 15 1.57 3.83 -17.70
C THR A 15 2.02 5.09 -16.95
N ALA A 16 3.03 5.01 -16.08
CA ALA A 16 3.49 6.17 -15.34
C ALA A 16 4.48 7.02 -16.18
N LEU A 17 4.46 8.33 -15.94
CA LEU A 17 5.29 9.31 -16.66
C LEU A 17 6.43 9.82 -15.76
N PRO A 18 7.65 10.03 -16.30
CA PRO A 18 8.13 9.61 -17.62
C PRO A 18 8.11 8.08 -17.75
N THR A 19 8.05 7.55 -18.97
CA THR A 19 7.80 6.13 -19.28
C THR A 19 8.52 5.17 -18.32
N ASP A 20 7.75 4.28 -17.69
CA ASP A 20 8.22 3.19 -16.82
C ASP A 20 9.09 3.60 -15.60
N PRO A 21 8.63 4.52 -14.72
CA PRO A 21 9.37 4.83 -13.52
C PRO A 21 9.34 3.62 -12.59
N THR A 22 10.51 3.02 -12.37
CA THR A 22 10.71 2.02 -11.32
C THR A 22 10.78 2.72 -9.97
N ARG A 23 9.94 2.32 -9.03
CA ARG A 23 9.93 2.80 -7.65
C ARG A 23 10.42 1.69 -6.73
N SER A 24 11.12 2.07 -5.67
CA SER A 24 11.64 1.13 -4.67
C SER A 24 11.14 1.50 -3.28
N PHE A 25 10.80 0.49 -2.49
CA PHE A 25 10.25 0.62 -1.15
C PHE A 25 10.95 -0.33 -0.19
N ASP A 26 11.13 0.10 1.06
CA ASP A 26 11.71 -0.72 2.13
C ASP A 26 10.68 -1.66 2.77
N THR A 27 9.40 -1.31 2.68
CA THR A 27 8.28 -2.03 3.30
C THR A 27 7.02 -1.92 2.45
N PHE A 28 6.13 -2.91 2.57
CA PHE A 28 4.80 -2.85 1.94
C PHE A 28 3.94 -1.69 2.49
N THR A 29 4.12 -1.30 3.76
CA THR A 29 3.42 -0.15 4.35
C THR A 29 3.81 1.15 3.66
N GLN A 30 5.10 1.38 3.40
CA GLN A 30 5.56 2.57 2.68
C GLN A 30 4.92 2.66 1.29
N ALA A 31 4.87 1.55 0.55
CA ALA A 31 4.24 1.51 -0.75
C ALA A 31 2.73 1.77 -0.68
N ALA A 32 2.03 1.22 0.31
CA ALA A 32 0.59 1.44 0.50
C ALA A 32 0.27 2.91 0.85
N ASP A 33 1.07 3.52 1.74
CA ASP A 33 0.91 4.91 2.15
C ASP A 33 1.17 5.88 0.99
N GLU A 34 2.19 5.60 0.18
CA GLU A 34 2.44 6.38 -1.03
C GLU A 34 1.32 6.20 -2.06
N ASN A 35 0.79 4.99 -2.21
CA ASN A 35 -0.26 4.70 -3.18
C ASN A 35 -1.57 5.48 -2.91
N ALA A 36 -1.83 5.88 -1.67
CA ALA A 36 -2.98 6.73 -1.34
C ALA A 36 -2.87 8.14 -1.94
N ASP A 37 -1.66 8.69 -2.00
CA ASP A 37 -1.44 10.12 -2.24
C ASP A 37 -1.77 10.59 -3.68
N PRO A 38 -1.42 9.85 -4.76
CA PRO A 38 -1.81 10.22 -6.12
C PRO A 38 -3.32 10.33 -6.32
N ARG A 39 -4.13 9.68 -5.47
CA ARG A 39 -5.59 9.66 -5.60
C ARG A 39 -6.19 11.01 -5.21
N VAL A 40 -5.57 11.64 -4.23
CA VAL A 40 -5.87 13.02 -3.82
C VAL A 40 -5.28 14.01 -4.82
N ARG A 41 -4.02 13.83 -5.24
CA ARG A 41 -3.37 14.74 -6.21
C ARG A 41 -4.08 14.79 -7.56
N ALA A 42 -4.60 13.66 -8.04
CA ALA A 42 -5.37 13.59 -9.27
C ALA A 42 -6.81 14.14 -9.13
N GLY A 43 -7.24 14.52 -7.92
CA GLY A 43 -8.56 15.09 -7.68
C GLY A 43 -9.72 14.09 -7.73
N ILE A 44 -9.43 12.79 -7.68
CA ILE A 44 -10.44 11.72 -7.79
C ILE A 44 -10.89 11.16 -6.43
N HIS A 45 -10.20 11.49 -5.33
CA HIS A 45 -10.60 11.13 -3.96
C HIS A 45 -10.34 12.28 -2.98
N PHE A 46 -11.20 12.42 -1.97
CA PHE A 46 -10.91 13.25 -0.80
C PHE A 46 -9.90 12.56 0.13
N ARG A 47 -9.07 13.33 0.85
CA ARG A 47 -8.07 12.79 1.80
C ARG A 47 -8.69 11.88 2.85
N PHE A 48 -9.84 12.26 3.41
CA PHE A 48 -10.51 11.42 4.40
C PHE A 48 -10.95 10.06 3.82
N SER A 49 -11.29 9.99 2.52
CA SER A 49 -11.66 8.73 1.88
C SER A 49 -10.46 7.80 1.75
N THR A 50 -9.29 8.34 1.40
CA THR A 50 -8.07 7.53 1.31
C THR A 50 -7.62 7.03 2.68
N ASP A 51 -7.66 7.90 3.70
CA ASP A 51 -7.24 7.54 5.06
C ASP A 51 -8.13 6.43 5.65
N ARG A 52 -9.46 6.56 5.48
CA ARG A 52 -10.42 5.54 5.92
C ARG A 52 -10.31 4.25 5.11
N GLY A 53 -10.09 4.33 3.80
CA GLY A 53 -9.87 3.17 2.95
C GLY A 53 -8.63 2.37 3.36
N GLN A 54 -7.52 3.05 3.70
CA GLN A 54 -6.33 2.38 4.21
C GLN A 54 -6.56 1.70 5.56
N ALA A 55 -7.27 2.36 6.48
CA ALA A 55 -7.62 1.77 7.78
C ALA A 55 -8.46 0.49 7.60
N LEU A 56 -9.50 0.55 6.78
CA LEU A 56 -10.34 -0.61 6.46
C LEU A 56 -9.53 -1.75 5.84
N GLY A 57 -8.65 -1.46 4.88
CA GLY A 57 -7.81 -2.48 4.25
C GLY A 57 -6.88 -3.17 5.26
N ARG A 58 -6.38 -2.45 6.27
CA ARG A 58 -5.57 -3.03 7.35
C ARG A 58 -6.40 -3.97 8.24
N GLU A 59 -7.63 -3.61 8.57
CA GLU A 59 -8.55 -4.45 9.34
C GLU A 59 -8.88 -5.75 8.60
N VAL A 60 -9.22 -5.66 7.31
CA VAL A 60 -9.49 -6.84 6.46
C VAL A 60 -8.25 -7.73 6.36
N GLY A 61 -7.07 -7.13 6.11
CA GLY A 61 -5.82 -7.89 6.03
C GLY A 61 -5.46 -8.60 7.33
N ALA A 62 -5.66 -7.94 8.47
CA ALA A 62 -5.45 -8.54 9.79
C ALA A 62 -6.39 -9.74 10.01
N TYR A 63 -7.68 -9.59 9.68
CA TYR A 63 -8.66 -10.68 9.77
C TYR A 63 -8.24 -11.87 8.90
N LEU A 64 -7.84 -11.65 7.65
CA LEU A 64 -7.44 -12.77 6.77
C LEU A 64 -6.20 -13.50 7.28
N VAL A 65 -5.19 -12.79 7.77
CA VAL A 65 -3.99 -13.42 8.37
C VAL A 65 -4.36 -14.19 9.64
N GLU A 66 -5.27 -13.64 10.44
CA GLU A 66 -5.71 -14.27 11.67
C GLU A 66 -6.60 -15.48 11.41
N HIS A 67 -7.40 -15.55 10.35
CA HIS A 67 -8.43 -16.58 10.18
C HIS A 67 -8.20 -17.52 8.99
N GLU A 68 -7.74 -17.01 7.85
CA GLU A 68 -7.76 -17.74 6.57
C GLU A 68 -6.38 -18.12 6.05
N LEU A 69 -5.34 -17.31 6.30
CA LEU A 69 -3.99 -17.49 5.76
C LEU A 69 -3.02 -18.14 6.75
N ARG A 70 -3.52 -19.04 7.60
CA ARG A 70 -2.70 -19.81 8.53
C ARG A 70 -2.01 -20.98 7.80
N PRO A 71 -0.79 -21.37 8.20
CA PRO A 71 -0.18 -22.62 7.73
C PRO A 71 -1.10 -23.81 8.03
N ARG A 72 -1.13 -24.78 7.11
CA ARG A 72 -1.81 -26.07 7.34
C ARG A 72 -0.95 -27.01 8.15
#